data_AF-A0A238DUP2-F1
#
_entry.id   AF-A0A238DUP2-F1
#
_cell.length_a   1.000
_cell.length_b   1.000
_cell.length_c   1.000
_cell.angle_alpha   90.00
_cell.angle_beta   90.00
_cell.angle_gamma   90.00
#
_symmetry.space_group_name_H-M   'P 1'
#
loop_
_entity.id
_entity.type
_entity.pdbx_description
1 polymer ?
#
loop_
_entity_poly.entity_id
_entity_poly.type
_entity_poly.pdbx_seq_one_letter_code
_entity_poly.pdbx_strand_id
1 'polypeptide(L)'
;MTAATITRTDAMQEIFGEPIHMYTRAQAIEDGMLIDVSTTAREAGIVWPVALTSAAWADACAWTDADDKRKGGGACWQSESGRLWDVVWMASRAIRAGLRRGHDGRDPILFQVLRIPRDGRGVRPRLATLKLQVGPGDAGEPVITIMLPSED
;
A
#
# COMPACT_ATOMS: atom_id res chain seq x y z
N MET A 1 -39.48 14.84 -25.47
CA MET A 1 -38.16 14.42 -25.97
C MET A 1 -37.24 14.31 -24.78
N THR A 2 -37.10 13.11 -24.22
CA THR A 2 -36.18 12.81 -23.12
C THR A 2 -34.80 12.57 -23.74
N ALA A 3 -33.84 13.45 -23.47
CA ALA A 3 -32.45 13.20 -23.84
C ALA A 3 -31.95 12.02 -23.01
N ALA A 4 -31.42 10.98 -23.67
CA ALA A 4 -30.75 9.89 -22.98
C ALA A 4 -29.48 10.44 -22.33
N THR A 5 -29.37 10.31 -21.01
CA THR A 5 -28.14 10.66 -20.29
C THR A 5 -27.07 9.64 -20.65
N ILE A 6 -26.12 10.04 -21.49
CA ILE A 6 -24.92 9.25 -21.79
C ILE A 6 -24.09 9.15 -20.51
N THR A 7 -23.78 7.94 -20.05
CA THR A 7 -22.93 7.76 -18.87
C THR A 7 -21.46 8.03 -19.23
N ARG A 8 -20.62 8.35 -18.24
CA ARG A 8 -19.18 8.56 -18.47
C ARG A 8 -18.53 7.33 -19.12
N THR A 9 -19.01 6.14 -18.77
CA THR A 9 -18.56 4.86 -19.36
C THR A 9 -18.91 4.78 -20.84
N ASP A 10 -20.16 5.10 -21.22
CA ASP A 10 -20.61 5.11 -22.62
C ASP A 10 -19.76 6.08 -23.47
N ALA A 11 -19.52 7.30 -22.95
CA ALA A 11 -18.69 8.29 -23.63
C ALA A 11 -17.22 7.84 -23.80
N MET A 12 -16.66 7.10 -22.84
CA MET A 12 -15.31 6.54 -22.96
C MET A 12 -15.27 5.40 -23.98
N GLN A 13 -16.30 4.55 -24.04
CA GLN A 13 -16.39 3.47 -25.01
C GLN A 13 -16.57 3.97 -26.45
N GLU A 14 -17.31 5.06 -26.66
CA GLU A 14 -17.43 5.69 -27.98
C GLU A 14 -16.07 6.20 -28.51
N ILE A 15 -15.21 6.72 -27.63
CA ILE A 15 -13.91 7.29 -28.01
C ILE A 15 -12.83 6.21 -28.12
N PHE A 16 -12.79 5.26 -27.18
CA PHE A 16 -11.68 4.30 -27.03
C PHE A 16 -12.05 2.85 -27.36
N GLY A 17 -13.33 2.56 -27.62
CA GLY A 17 -13.85 1.20 -27.76
C GLY A 17 -14.07 0.49 -26.43
N GLU A 18 -14.58 -0.73 -26.49
CA GLU A 18 -14.69 -1.61 -25.32
C GLU A 18 -13.30 -1.98 -24.78
N PRO A 19 -13.05 -1.89 -23.45
CA PRO A 19 -11.81 -2.35 -22.86
C PRO A 19 -11.53 -3.81 -23.19
N ILE A 20 -10.35 -4.09 -23.76
CA ILE A 20 -9.95 -5.45 -24.16
C ILE A 20 -9.65 -6.32 -22.93
N HIS A 21 -9.14 -5.71 -21.86
CA HIS A 21 -8.84 -6.37 -20.59
C HIS A 21 -8.81 -5.36 -19.44
N MET A 22 -9.50 -5.65 -18.34
CA MET A 22 -9.40 -4.90 -17.08
C MET A 22 -8.64 -5.75 -16.07
N TYR A 23 -7.43 -5.33 -15.71
CA TYR A 23 -6.64 -6.00 -14.69
C TYR A 23 -7.16 -5.58 -13.31
N THR A 24 -7.69 -6.54 -12.56
CA THR A 24 -8.36 -6.27 -11.29
C THR A 24 -7.37 -6.24 -10.12
N ARG A 25 -7.76 -5.58 -9.04
CA ARG A 25 -7.01 -5.61 -7.79
C ARG A 25 -6.90 -7.03 -7.24
N ALA A 26 -7.97 -7.83 -7.35
CA ALA A 26 -7.95 -9.25 -6.96
C ALA A 26 -6.88 -10.03 -7.74
N GLN A 27 -6.78 -9.83 -9.07
CA GLN A 27 -5.72 -10.43 -9.88
C GLN A 27 -4.32 -9.95 -9.45
N ALA A 28 -4.15 -8.64 -9.18
CA ALA A 28 -2.89 -8.12 -8.69
C ALA A 28 -2.47 -8.73 -7.34
N ILE A 29 -3.42 -9.09 -6.48
CA ILE A 29 -3.14 -9.80 -5.23
C ILE A 29 -2.78 -11.27 -5.50
N GLU A 30 -3.52 -11.95 -6.37
CA GLU A 30 -3.26 -13.35 -6.76
C GLU A 30 -1.86 -13.51 -7.39
N ASP A 31 -1.46 -12.55 -8.22
CA ASP A 31 -0.15 -12.50 -8.88
C ASP A 31 0.99 -12.05 -7.94
N GLY A 32 0.67 -11.66 -6.69
CA GLY A 32 1.65 -11.19 -5.71
C GLY A 32 2.23 -9.79 -5.98
N MET A 33 1.64 -9.04 -6.92
CA MET A 33 1.98 -7.64 -7.18
C MET A 33 1.48 -6.72 -6.05
N LEU A 34 0.37 -7.10 -5.43
CA LEU A 34 -0.17 -6.50 -4.21
C LEU A 34 -0.22 -7.53 -3.08
N ILE A 35 0.20 -7.13 -1.88
CA ILE A 35 0.12 -7.95 -0.67
C ILE A 35 -0.98 -7.37 0.20
N ASP A 36 -2.08 -8.11 0.38
CA ASP A 36 -3.16 -7.72 1.27
C ASP A 36 -2.68 -7.73 2.73
N VAL A 37 -2.86 -6.60 3.41
CA VAL A 37 -2.51 -6.41 4.83
C VAL A 37 -3.70 -5.90 5.63
N SER A 38 -4.91 -6.02 5.08
CA SER A 38 -6.15 -5.45 5.63
C SER A 38 -6.42 -5.90 7.07
N THR A 39 -6.09 -7.15 7.43
CA THR A 39 -6.27 -7.68 8.79
C THR A 39 -5.45 -6.89 9.82
N THR A 40 -4.13 -6.76 9.63
CA THR A 40 -3.26 -6.01 10.55
C THR A 40 -3.53 -4.50 10.47
N ALA A 41 -3.88 -3.98 9.29
CA ALA A 41 -4.27 -2.58 9.13
C ALA A 41 -5.55 -2.23 9.92
N ARG A 42 -6.50 -3.17 10.01
CA ARG A 42 -7.71 -3.04 10.84
C ARG A 42 -7.37 -2.85 12.31
N GLU A 43 -6.41 -3.62 12.82
CA GLU A 43 -5.93 -3.52 14.20
C GLU A 43 -5.28 -2.15 14.47
N ALA A 44 -4.63 -1.55 13.48
CA ALA A 44 -4.11 -0.18 13.53
C ALA A 44 -5.20 0.91 13.38
N GLY A 45 -6.47 0.51 13.18
CA GLY A 45 -7.64 1.39 13.06
C GLY A 45 -7.89 1.92 11.64
N ILE A 46 -7.33 1.29 10.61
CA ILE A 46 -7.63 1.59 9.21
C ILE A 46 -8.79 0.68 8.78
N VAL A 47 -9.91 1.29 8.39
CA VAL A 47 -11.15 0.53 8.08
C VAL A 47 -11.26 0.09 6.63
N TRP A 48 -10.62 0.82 5.71
CA TRP A 48 -10.60 0.47 4.29
C TRP A 48 -9.63 -0.68 4.03
N PRO A 49 -9.88 -1.52 3.01
CA PRO A 49 -8.92 -2.54 2.59
C PRO A 49 -7.57 -1.90 2.26
N VAL A 50 -6.47 -2.54 2.68
CA VAL A 50 -5.11 -2.04 2.51
C VAL A 50 -4.25 -3.12 1.86
N ALA A 51 -3.50 -2.75 0.82
CA ALA A 51 -2.44 -3.59 0.28
C ALA A 51 -1.13 -2.81 0.14
N LEU A 52 0.00 -3.51 0.23
CA LEU A 52 1.31 -2.98 -0.16
C LEU A 52 1.66 -3.46 -1.57
N THR A 53 2.36 -2.64 -2.36
CA THR A 53 3.05 -3.17 -3.55
C THR A 53 4.12 -4.18 -3.13
N SER A 54 4.45 -5.10 -4.02
CA SER A 54 5.55 -6.05 -3.80
C SER A 54 6.88 -5.37 -3.48
N ALA A 55 7.16 -4.22 -4.12
CA ALA A 55 8.36 -3.44 -3.87
C ALA A 55 8.36 -2.81 -2.46
N ALA A 56 7.25 -2.20 -2.05
CA ALA A 56 7.12 -1.63 -0.70
C ALA A 56 7.14 -2.72 0.38
N TRP A 57 6.52 -3.88 0.13
CA TRP A 57 6.58 -5.04 1.02
C TRP A 57 8.02 -5.53 1.18
N ALA A 58 8.74 -5.74 0.07
CA ALA A 58 10.12 -6.22 0.08
C ALA A 58 11.06 -5.26 0.81
N ASP A 59 10.85 -3.95 0.67
CA ASP A 59 11.66 -2.93 1.33
C ASP A 59 11.37 -2.82 2.83
N ALA A 60 10.09 -2.71 3.19
CA ALA A 60 9.66 -2.31 4.53
C ALA A 60 9.33 -3.49 5.44
N CYS A 61 8.68 -4.54 4.94
CA CYS A 61 8.08 -5.59 5.76
C CYS A 61 8.88 -6.90 5.73
N ALA A 62 9.23 -7.39 4.52
CA ALA A 62 9.76 -8.72 4.32
C ALA A 62 10.99 -9.00 5.19
N TRP A 63 10.94 -10.08 5.96
CA TRP A 63 12.03 -10.49 6.83
C TRP A 63 12.01 -11.99 7.10
N THR A 64 13.08 -12.67 6.74
CA THR A 64 13.23 -14.12 6.88
C THR A 64 14.31 -14.51 7.88
N ASP A 65 14.34 -15.76 8.32
CA ASP A 65 15.42 -16.29 9.17
C ASP A 65 16.82 -16.15 8.52
N ALA A 66 16.87 -16.22 7.18
CA ALA A 66 18.11 -15.98 6.43
C ALA A 66 18.57 -14.53 6.54
N ASP A 67 17.63 -13.58 6.56
CA ASP A 67 17.92 -12.16 6.80
C ASP A 67 18.45 -11.96 8.22
N ASP A 68 17.81 -12.56 9.21
CA ASP A 68 18.23 -12.48 10.60
C ASP A 68 19.64 -13.06 10.81
N LYS A 69 19.93 -14.25 10.26
CA LYS A 69 21.26 -14.85 10.29
C LYS A 69 22.31 -13.95 9.64
N ARG A 70 21.99 -13.35 8.49
CA ARG A 70 22.89 -12.41 7.79
C ARG A 70 23.16 -11.14 8.59
N LYS A 71 22.28 -10.78 9.53
CA LYS A 71 22.35 -9.60 10.39
C LYS A 71 22.91 -9.89 11.79
N GLY A 72 23.49 -11.08 11.99
CA GLY A 72 24.13 -11.46 13.25
C GLY A 72 23.29 -12.40 14.13
N GLY A 73 22.22 -13.01 13.59
CA GLY A 73 21.46 -14.07 14.24
C GLY A 73 20.62 -13.59 15.43
N GLY A 74 19.72 -12.62 15.21
CA GLY A 74 18.81 -12.11 16.22
C GLY A 74 19.24 -10.79 16.85
N ALA A 75 20.46 -10.32 16.54
CA ALA A 75 21.03 -9.10 17.10
C ALA A 75 20.31 -7.79 16.68
N CYS A 76 19.28 -7.86 15.84
CA CYS A 76 18.44 -6.72 15.50
C CYS A 76 16.98 -6.87 15.95
N TRP A 77 16.59 -8.02 16.52
CA TRP A 77 15.24 -8.31 17.02
C TRP A 77 14.15 -7.86 16.03
N GLN A 78 14.24 -8.34 14.78
CA GLN A 78 13.29 -8.02 13.71
C GLN A 78 12.44 -9.24 13.39
N SER A 79 11.16 -9.01 13.11
CA SER A 79 10.25 -10.00 12.52
C SER A 79 9.44 -9.33 11.42
N GLU A 80 8.99 -10.13 10.45
CA GLU A 80 8.12 -9.63 9.37
C GLU A 80 6.83 -9.01 9.93
N SER A 81 6.22 -9.65 10.93
CA SER A 81 5.01 -9.16 11.60
C SER A 81 5.23 -7.83 12.35
N GLY A 82 6.35 -7.68 13.05
CA GLY A 82 6.68 -6.44 13.74
C GLY A 82 6.94 -5.28 12.77
N ARG A 83 7.60 -5.58 11.65
CA ARG A 83 7.84 -4.58 10.59
C ARG A 83 6.56 -4.18 9.87
N LEU A 84 5.68 -5.15 9.59
CA LEU A 84 4.34 -4.85 9.07
C LEU A 84 3.56 -3.94 10.02
N TRP A 85 3.59 -4.25 11.33
CA TRP A 85 2.96 -3.43 12.35
C TRP A 85 3.48 -1.98 12.32
N ASP A 86 4.80 -1.78 12.25
CA ASP A 86 5.40 -0.44 12.14
C ASP A 86 4.87 0.32 10.92
N VAL A 87 4.75 -0.33 9.77
CA VAL A 87 4.22 0.28 8.53
C VAL A 87 2.76 0.69 8.69
N VAL A 88 1.87 -0.22 9.09
CA VAL A 88 0.43 0.08 9.18
C VAL A 88 0.13 1.07 10.31
N TRP A 89 0.90 1.03 11.40
CA TRP A 89 0.79 1.99 12.49
C TRP A 89 1.18 3.39 12.03
N MET A 90 2.30 3.54 11.32
CA MET A 90 2.73 4.83 10.80
C MET A 90 1.79 5.35 9.71
N ALA A 91 1.25 4.49 8.85
CA ALA A 91 0.20 4.84 7.90
C ALA A 91 -1.07 5.36 8.61
N SER A 92 -1.54 4.67 9.64
CA SER A 92 -2.70 5.10 10.45
C SER A 92 -2.47 6.47 11.09
N ARG A 93 -1.27 6.74 11.62
CA ARG A 93 -0.90 8.05 12.15
C ARG A 93 -0.90 9.13 11.06
N ALA A 94 -0.38 8.83 9.87
CA ALA A 94 -0.34 9.75 8.76
C ALA A 94 -1.75 10.11 8.26
N ILE A 95 -2.64 9.12 8.12
CA ILE A 95 -4.06 9.33 7.78
C ILE A 95 -4.73 10.24 8.81
N ARG A 96 -4.63 9.92 10.10
CA ARG A 96 -5.24 10.73 11.17
C ARG A 96 -4.71 12.16 11.19
N ALA A 97 -3.43 12.35 10.93
CA ALA A 97 -2.82 13.67 10.84
C ALA A 97 -3.31 14.45 9.60
N GLY A 98 -3.42 13.79 8.44
CA GLY A 98 -3.97 14.36 7.21
C GLY A 98 -5.42 14.81 7.38
N LEU A 99 -6.27 13.95 7.94
CA LEU A 99 -7.68 14.27 8.21
C LEU A 99 -7.83 15.49 9.13
N ARG A 100 -7.02 15.61 10.18
CA ARG A 100 -7.00 16.80 11.07
C ARG A 100 -6.60 18.09 10.35
N ARG A 101 -5.93 17.99 9.21
CA ARG A 101 -5.50 19.11 8.36
C ARG A 101 -6.44 19.35 7.18
N GLY A 102 -7.58 18.65 7.11
CA GLY A 102 -8.57 18.80 6.05
C GLY A 102 -8.26 18.02 4.76
N HIS A 103 -7.35 17.04 4.82
CA HIS A 103 -7.08 16.16 3.68
C HIS A 103 -8.33 15.31 3.33
N ASP A 104 -8.68 15.24 2.04
CA ASP A 104 -9.91 14.59 1.56
C ASP A 104 -9.66 13.23 0.88
N GLY A 105 -8.40 12.81 0.78
CA GLY A 105 -8.00 11.49 0.26
C GLY A 105 -7.68 11.48 -1.23
N ARG A 106 -7.76 12.61 -1.93
CA ARG A 106 -7.43 12.69 -3.36
C ARG A 106 -5.94 12.66 -3.63
N ASP A 107 -5.16 13.38 -2.82
CA ASP A 107 -3.72 13.42 -2.95
C ASP A 107 -3.06 12.27 -2.17
N PRO A 108 -1.91 11.75 -2.64
CA PRO A 108 -1.17 10.77 -1.87
C PRO A 108 -0.58 11.36 -0.58
N ILE A 109 -0.56 10.57 0.49
CA ILE A 109 0.07 10.93 1.76
C ILE A 109 1.43 10.24 1.86
N LEU A 110 2.50 11.03 1.93
CA LEU A 110 3.83 10.52 2.26
C LEU A 110 3.99 10.34 3.77
N PHE A 111 4.56 9.21 4.17
CA PHE A 111 4.92 8.96 5.55
C PHE A 111 6.23 8.19 5.64
N GLN A 112 6.83 8.18 6.83
CA GLN A 112 8.12 7.54 7.05
C GLN A 112 8.00 6.40 8.05
N VAL A 113 8.74 5.33 7.80
CA VAL A 113 8.91 4.20 8.71
C VAL A 113 10.40 4.02 9.00
N LEU A 114 10.75 3.79 10.26
CA LEU A 114 12.13 3.50 10.64
C LEU A 114 12.33 1.99 10.50
N ARG A 115 13.21 1.56 9.59
CA ARG A 115 13.45 0.15 9.33
C ARG A 115 14.92 -0.16 9.14
N ILE A 116 15.36 -1.35 9.56
CA ILE A 116 16.69 -1.84 9.20
C ILE A 116 16.62 -2.30 7.74
N PRO A 117 17.47 -1.79 6.83
CA PRO A 117 17.51 -2.26 5.45
C PRO A 117 17.66 -3.77 5.39
N ARG A 118 16.82 -4.43 4.60
CA ARG A 118 16.89 -5.88 4.44
C ARG A 118 18.24 -6.27 3.88
N ASP A 119 18.73 -5.57 2.85
CA ASP A 119 19.99 -5.91 2.18
C ASP A 119 21.27 -5.56 2.97
N GLY A 120 22.38 -6.16 2.56
CA GLY A 120 23.69 -5.98 3.18
C GLY A 120 23.78 -6.49 4.62
N ARG A 121 24.85 -6.12 5.34
CA ARG A 121 25.08 -6.58 6.74
C ARG A 121 24.79 -5.52 7.80
N GLY A 122 24.43 -4.30 7.40
CA GLY A 122 24.18 -3.21 8.33
C GLY A 122 22.94 -3.46 9.19
N VAL A 123 23.05 -3.15 10.49
CA VAL A 123 21.97 -3.29 11.49
C VAL A 123 21.42 -1.95 11.98
N ARG A 124 21.93 -0.84 11.46
CA ARG A 124 21.48 0.51 11.84
C ARG A 124 20.13 0.81 11.18
N PRO A 125 19.09 1.19 11.95
CA PRO A 125 17.81 1.60 11.39
C PRO A 125 17.94 2.85 10.51
N ARG A 126 17.15 2.93 9.45
CA ARG A 126 17.08 4.05 8.51
C ARG A 126 15.63 4.41 8.22
N LEU A 127 15.36 5.70 8.01
CA LEU A 127 14.04 6.13 7.55
C LEU A 127 13.86 5.70 6.10
N ALA A 128 12.76 5.01 5.84
CA ALA A 128 12.22 4.77 4.51
C ALA A 128 10.96 5.61 4.34
N THR A 129 10.79 6.23 3.18
CA THR A 129 9.57 6.98 2.86
C THR A 129 8.66 6.08 2.03
N LEU A 130 7.38 6.01 2.40
CA LEU A 130 6.34 5.30 1.67
C LEU A 130 5.24 6.29 1.30
N LYS A 131 4.54 5.98 0.21
CA LYS A 131 3.39 6.72 -0.30
C LYS A 131 2.13 5.90 -0.03
N LEU A 132 1.11 6.54 0.53
CA LEU A 132 -0.23 5.98 0.67
C LEU A 132 -1.16 6.68 -0.31
N GLN A 133 -1.88 5.90 -1.12
CA GLN A 133 -2.82 6.40 -2.11
C GLN A 133 -4.19 5.73 -1.94
N VAL A 134 -5.25 6.51 -2.04
CA VAL A 134 -6.63 6.03 -2.05
C VAL A 134 -7.08 5.88 -3.50
N GLY A 135 -7.73 4.78 -3.83
CA GLY A 135 -8.31 4.53 -5.15
C GLY A 135 -9.56 3.67 -5.09
N PRO A 136 -10.22 3.45 -6.23
CA PRO A 136 -11.32 2.50 -6.33
C PRO A 136 -10.79 1.05 -6.32
N GLY A 137 -11.49 0.18 -5.58
CA GLY A 137 -11.36 -1.26 -5.68
C GLY A 137 -12.20 -1.83 -6.83
N ASP A 138 -12.26 -3.16 -6.91
CA ASP A 138 -12.89 -3.87 -8.04
C ASP A 138 -14.41 -3.65 -8.11
N ALA A 139 -15.06 -3.34 -6.98
CA ALA A 139 -16.48 -2.98 -6.92
C ALA A 139 -16.69 -1.47 -6.69
N GLY A 140 -15.65 -0.65 -6.87
CA GLY A 140 -15.69 0.80 -6.68
C GLY A 140 -15.64 1.26 -5.21
N GLU A 141 -15.46 0.33 -4.26
CA GLU A 141 -15.21 0.63 -2.86
C GLU A 141 -13.88 1.35 -2.67
N PRO A 142 -13.71 2.21 -1.64
CA PRO A 142 -12.43 2.85 -1.40
C PRO A 142 -11.42 1.83 -0.87
N VAL A 143 -10.26 1.76 -1.52
CA VAL A 143 -9.12 0.94 -1.10
C VAL A 143 -7.89 1.80 -0.93
N ILE A 144 -6.96 1.33 -0.11
CA ILE A 144 -5.67 1.97 0.13
C ILE A 144 -4.57 1.09 -0.46
N THR A 145 -3.65 1.72 -1.19
CA THR A 145 -2.41 1.09 -1.63
C THR A 145 -1.22 1.85 -1.03
N ILE A 146 -0.33 1.11 -0.35
CA ILE A 146 0.94 1.62 0.17
C ILE A 146 2.06 1.18 -0.78
N MET A 147 2.85 2.12 -1.25
CA MET A 147 3.84 1.91 -2.30
C MET A 147 5.10 2.76 -2.04
N LEU A 148 6.16 2.52 -2.81
CA LEU A 148 7.31 3.42 -2.84
C LEU A 148 6.93 4.77 -3.45
N PRO A 149 7.61 5.88 -3.10
CA PRO A 149 7.25 7.21 -3.61
C PRO A 149 7.36 7.36 -5.14
N SER A 150 8.15 6.51 -5.78
CA SER A 150 8.38 6.51 -7.23
C SER A 150 7.41 5.61 -8.01
N GLU A 151 6.61 4.79 -7.33
CA GLU A 151 5.55 3.99 -7.94
C GLU A 151 4.29 4.85 -8.10
N ASP A 152 3.43 4.57 -9.09
CA ASP A 152 2.18 5.29 -9.37
C ASP A 152 0.93 4.39 -9.24
#